data_AF-A0A7W9CJE4-F1
#
_entry.id   AF-A0A7W9CJE4-F1
#
_cell.length_a   1.000
_cell.length_b   1.000
_cell.length_c   1.000
_cell.angle_alpha   90.00
_cell.angle_beta   90.00
_cell.angle_gamma   90.00
#
_symmetry.space_group_name_H-M   'P 1'
#
loop_
_entity.id
_entity.type
_entity.pdbx_description
1 polymer ?
#
loop_
_entity_poly.entity_id
_entity_poly.type
_entity_poly.pdbx_seq_one_letter_code
_entity_poly.pdbx_strand_id
1 'polypeptide(L)'
;MAVFVTNGTIDEEAEIVFAKAAERTAKDTCAASSLELLGRGELLARFVKAAGQVWPTTIEGTRQLLNLMAQDGRAMPDPKVIAEVLTATAPPPAPGTSQPERSAHLNAMLLVAEIAKAPWYATSNHYALHAITVLAAMHGLRFADQPARKTAVVNYASLALEHGHDLLSEARAARFDPATIWSEQDTLSEFDIMRERGRLVGDVAATLLLADATTDSGERTYAADVVRKTFEAPMMWGFACVPAFIIRWWAMARIDATQQPDRQFAQVLGAIIDASLGQAGRSPLPGPYYGFLDVWAWMSDIRYVGDDAIFEDNFSRRVWFGRAMLQMIAKRNWKQTSKGLWSSYSKPIHEEPDLPASQFNDARLVRGQGRLRSFTFQRKEWVELIAEAVDEHEGAFLQPHADLAWLIAAYVALVPYRAWTGVLMWLDHRLNATWYAPGRVAS
;
A
#
# COMPACT_ATOMS: atom_id res chain seq x y z
N MET A 1 -12.12 26.37 6.32
CA MET A 1 -12.41 27.04 5.04
C MET A 1 -13.24 26.09 4.20
N ALA A 2 -14.45 26.49 3.83
CA ALA A 2 -15.34 25.78 2.91
C ALA A 2 -15.40 26.57 1.60
N VAL A 3 -15.31 25.88 0.46
CA VAL A 3 -15.34 26.51 -0.87
C VAL A 3 -16.56 25.99 -1.61
N PHE A 4 -17.38 26.89 -2.13
CA PHE A 4 -18.54 26.53 -2.94
C PHE A 4 -18.25 26.90 -4.39
N VAL A 5 -18.32 25.92 -5.28
CA VAL A 5 -18.01 26.08 -6.70
C VAL A 5 -19.30 25.95 -7.49
N THR A 6 -19.60 26.93 -8.34
CA THR A 6 -20.77 26.87 -9.23
C THR A 6 -20.37 26.93 -10.70
N ASN A 7 -21.09 26.17 -11.55
CA ASN A 7 -21.00 26.25 -13.01
C ASN A 7 -21.87 27.38 -13.60
N GLY A 8 -22.70 28.04 -12.79
CA GLY A 8 -23.56 29.15 -13.18
C GLY A 8 -22.92 30.52 -12.93
N THR A 9 -23.37 31.54 -13.67
CA THR A 9 -23.17 32.94 -13.26
C THR A 9 -23.88 33.14 -11.93
N ILE A 10 -23.17 33.65 -10.94
CA ILE A 10 -23.76 33.96 -9.65
C ILE A 10 -24.59 35.23 -9.82
N ASP A 11 -25.87 35.10 -9.56
CA ASP A 11 -26.85 36.17 -9.50
C ASP A 11 -26.81 36.86 -8.13
N GLU A 12 -27.22 38.13 -8.09
CA GLU A 12 -27.17 38.99 -6.89
C GLU A 12 -27.90 38.35 -5.69
N GLU A 13 -28.99 37.63 -5.94
CA GLU A 13 -29.73 36.89 -4.90
C GLU A 13 -28.91 35.75 -4.29
N ALA A 14 -28.14 35.03 -5.10
CA ALA A 14 -27.25 33.96 -4.65
C ALA A 14 -26.06 34.54 -3.86
N GLU A 15 -25.51 35.69 -4.26
CA GLU A 15 -24.47 36.39 -3.48
C GLU A 15 -24.97 36.79 -2.08
N ILE A 16 -26.20 37.30 -1.98
CA ILE A 16 -26.80 37.66 -0.68
C ILE A 16 -26.98 36.43 0.21
N VAL A 17 -27.41 35.29 -0.36
CA VAL A 17 -27.54 34.03 0.38
C VAL A 17 -26.16 33.54 0.85
N PHE A 18 -25.14 33.64 0.01
CA PHE A 18 -23.76 33.28 0.36
C PHE A 18 -23.16 34.20 1.41
N ALA A 19 -23.39 35.51 1.33
CA ALA A 19 -22.96 36.46 2.35
C ALA A 19 -23.57 36.13 3.72
N LYS A 20 -24.87 35.82 3.76
CA LYS A 20 -25.55 35.37 4.98
C LYS A 20 -25.02 34.02 5.50
N ALA A 21 -24.63 33.12 4.61
CA ALA A 21 -24.00 31.85 4.97
C ALA A 21 -22.56 32.04 5.49
N ALA A 22 -21.81 32.97 4.90
CA ALA A 22 -20.47 33.34 5.34
C ALA A 22 -20.51 34.01 6.72
N GLU A 23 -21.48 34.87 7.01
CA GLU A 23 -21.69 35.42 8.36
C GLU A 23 -21.91 34.34 9.43
N ARG A 24 -22.49 33.20 9.06
CA ARG A 24 -22.65 32.06 9.98
C ARG A 24 -21.34 31.35 10.29
N THR A 25 -20.33 31.44 9.43
CA THR A 25 -18.99 30.90 9.69
C THR A 25 -18.23 31.65 10.79
N ALA A 26 -18.68 32.86 11.15
CA ALA A 26 -18.15 33.62 12.28
C ALA A 26 -18.71 33.18 13.65
N LYS A 27 -19.64 32.22 13.69
CA LYS A 27 -20.20 31.68 14.94
C LYS A 27 -19.40 30.46 15.39
N ASP A 28 -19.13 30.38 16.70
CA ASP A 28 -18.38 29.27 17.32
C ASP A 28 -19.01 27.87 17.08
N THR A 29 -20.27 27.81 16.67
CA THR A 29 -20.98 26.57 16.35
C THR A 29 -20.78 26.09 14.91
N CYS A 30 -20.12 26.86 14.05
CA CYS A 30 -19.88 26.48 12.66
C CYS A 30 -18.51 25.81 12.51
N ALA A 31 -18.49 24.61 11.92
CA ALA A 31 -17.25 23.86 11.69
C ALA A 31 -16.31 24.53 10.67
N ALA A 32 -16.83 25.39 9.79
CA ALA A 32 -16.04 26.09 8.79
C ALA A 32 -15.60 27.47 9.29
N SER A 33 -14.29 27.74 9.22
CA SER A 33 -13.69 29.02 9.60
C SER A 33 -13.89 30.17 8.60
N SER A 34 -14.30 29.85 7.37
CA SER A 34 -14.56 30.82 6.29
C SER A 34 -15.32 30.12 5.17
N LEU A 35 -16.08 30.89 4.39
CA LEU A 35 -16.79 30.43 3.19
C LEU A 35 -16.33 31.26 1.98
N GLU A 36 -15.83 30.61 0.94
CA GLU A 36 -15.45 31.25 -0.33
C GLU A 36 -16.40 30.76 -1.44
N LEU A 37 -16.88 31.68 -2.27
CA LEU A 37 -17.71 31.39 -3.44
C LEU A 37 -16.86 31.58 -4.70
N LEU A 38 -16.76 30.53 -5.51
CA LEU A 38 -16.06 30.56 -6.80
C LEU A 38 -17.08 30.52 -7.94
N GLY A 39 -17.11 31.61 -8.72
CA GLY A 39 -18.01 31.75 -9.85
C GLY A 39 -17.59 30.95 -11.07
N ARG A 40 -18.49 30.90 -12.06
CA ARG A 40 -18.26 30.20 -13.34
C ARG A 40 -16.94 30.64 -13.98
N GLY A 41 -16.07 29.66 -14.24
CA GLY A 41 -14.80 29.88 -14.92
C GLY A 41 -13.70 30.49 -14.05
N GLU A 42 -13.98 30.91 -12.81
CA GLU A 42 -12.96 31.44 -11.91
C GLU A 42 -12.04 30.32 -11.41
N LEU A 43 -12.60 29.16 -11.07
CA LEU A 43 -11.81 27.97 -10.76
C LEU A 43 -10.94 27.56 -11.96
N LEU A 44 -11.52 27.57 -13.17
CA LEU A 44 -10.79 27.27 -14.40
C LEU A 44 -9.70 28.31 -14.67
N ALA A 45 -9.94 29.61 -14.45
CA ALA A 45 -8.96 30.66 -14.64
C ALA A 45 -7.81 30.57 -13.63
N ARG A 46 -8.13 30.28 -12.35
CA ARG A 46 -7.15 30.00 -11.30
C ARG A 46 -6.32 28.76 -11.67
N PHE A 47 -6.97 27.71 -12.15
CA PHE A 47 -6.31 26.49 -12.62
C PHE A 47 -5.42 26.74 -13.83
N VAL A 48 -5.89 27.41 -14.88
CA VAL A 48 -5.11 27.73 -16.09
C VAL A 48 -3.88 28.58 -15.75
N LYS A 49 -4.03 29.55 -14.83
CA LYS A 49 -2.91 30.36 -14.35
C LYS A 49 -1.87 29.52 -13.59
N ALA A 50 -2.31 28.48 -12.88
CA ALA A 50 -1.46 27.56 -12.14
C ALA A 50 -1.00 26.33 -12.97
N ALA A 51 -1.61 26.07 -14.13
CA ALA A 51 -1.45 24.82 -14.87
C ALA A 51 0.01 24.55 -15.28
N GLY A 52 0.75 25.60 -15.64
CA GLY A 52 2.18 25.50 -15.95
C GLY A 52 3.07 25.09 -14.77
N GLN A 53 2.56 25.15 -13.53
CA GLN A 53 3.23 24.71 -12.30
C GLN A 53 2.67 23.39 -11.77
N VAL A 54 1.57 22.89 -12.33
CA VAL A 54 0.85 21.70 -11.84
C VAL A 54 1.13 20.47 -12.71
N TRP A 55 1.43 20.66 -13.99
CA TRP A 55 1.58 19.56 -14.94
C TRP A 55 2.96 18.86 -14.85
N PRO A 56 3.09 17.58 -15.25
CA PRO A 56 4.39 16.95 -15.42
C PRO A 56 5.37 17.83 -16.21
N THR A 57 6.56 18.03 -15.65
CA THR A 57 7.62 18.88 -16.22
C THR A 57 8.33 18.25 -17.41
N THR A 58 8.15 16.95 -17.63
CA THR A 58 8.77 16.21 -18.73
C THR A 58 7.72 15.76 -19.76
N ILE A 59 8.12 15.72 -21.03
CA ILE A 59 7.28 15.19 -22.13
C ILE A 59 6.89 13.75 -21.84
N GLU A 60 7.84 12.96 -21.33
CA GLU A 60 7.60 11.56 -20.97
C GLU A 60 6.58 11.44 -19.83
N GLY A 61 6.68 12.25 -18.77
CA GLY A 61 5.69 12.26 -17.70
C GLY A 61 4.29 12.69 -18.19
N THR A 62 4.23 13.63 -19.13
CA THR A 62 2.96 14.02 -19.76
C THR A 62 2.37 12.88 -20.59
N ARG A 63 3.21 12.18 -21.36
CA ARG A 63 2.81 11.01 -22.15
C ARG A 63 2.26 9.90 -21.25
N GLN A 64 2.94 9.59 -20.15
CA GLN A 64 2.51 8.59 -19.19
C GLN A 64 1.19 8.97 -18.52
N LEU A 65 1.01 10.24 -18.12
CA LEU A 65 -0.26 10.71 -17.57
C LEU A 65 -1.42 10.56 -18.58
N LEU A 66 -1.21 10.95 -19.84
CA LEU A 66 -2.22 10.78 -20.89
C LEU A 66 -2.53 9.30 -21.16
N ASN A 67 -1.52 8.44 -21.13
CA ASN A 67 -1.72 7.00 -21.26
C ASN A 67 -2.54 6.44 -20.10
N LEU A 68 -2.26 6.85 -18.85
CA LEU A 68 -3.07 6.47 -17.69
C LEU A 68 -4.52 6.92 -17.88
N MET A 69 -4.75 8.17 -18.27
CA MET A 69 -6.09 8.73 -18.50
C MET A 69 -6.85 8.07 -19.66
N ALA A 70 -6.14 7.41 -20.59
CA ALA A 70 -6.72 6.69 -21.71
C ALA A 70 -7.02 5.21 -21.41
N GLN A 71 -6.67 4.72 -20.21
CA GLN A 71 -6.98 3.35 -19.82
C GLN A 71 -8.49 3.15 -19.65
N ASP A 72 -8.92 1.88 -19.68
CA ASP A 72 -10.32 1.51 -19.49
C ASP A 72 -10.78 1.55 -18.02
N GLY A 73 -9.85 1.77 -17.06
CA GLY A 73 -10.12 1.80 -15.63
C GLY A 73 -10.41 0.45 -14.99
N ARG A 74 -10.30 -0.67 -15.71
CA ARG A 74 -10.60 -2.01 -15.17
C ARG A 74 -9.35 -2.69 -14.64
N ALA A 75 -8.22 -2.50 -15.31
CA ALA A 75 -6.95 -3.06 -14.88
C ALA A 75 -6.41 -2.37 -13.64
N MET A 76 -5.53 -3.07 -12.92
CA MET A 76 -4.75 -2.50 -11.84
C MET A 76 -3.72 -1.50 -12.37
N PRO A 77 -3.59 -0.29 -11.79
CA PRO A 77 -2.55 0.65 -12.17
C PRO A 77 -1.17 0.09 -11.83
N ASP A 78 -0.20 0.24 -12.74
CA ASP A 78 1.19 -0.11 -12.47
C ASP A 78 1.81 0.93 -11.51
N PRO A 79 2.26 0.52 -10.30
CA PRO A 79 2.88 1.43 -9.34
C PRO A 79 4.07 2.23 -9.91
N LYS A 80 4.83 1.65 -10.84
CA LYS A 80 5.98 2.31 -11.47
C LYS A 80 5.53 3.48 -12.33
N VAL A 81 4.51 3.29 -13.17
CA VAL A 81 3.96 4.32 -14.05
C VAL A 81 3.36 5.47 -13.24
N ILE A 82 2.63 5.15 -12.16
CA ILE A 82 2.13 6.17 -11.22
C ILE A 82 3.31 6.97 -10.63
N ALA A 83 4.32 6.31 -10.10
CA ALA A 83 5.48 6.99 -9.52
C ALA A 83 6.29 7.81 -10.54
N GLU A 84 6.34 7.41 -11.82
CA GLU A 84 6.94 8.19 -12.91
C GLU A 84 6.21 9.50 -13.14
N VAL A 85 4.88 9.46 -13.22
CA VAL A 85 4.04 10.66 -13.38
C VAL A 85 4.17 11.59 -12.18
N LEU A 86 4.11 11.04 -10.95
CA LEU A 86 4.26 11.85 -9.73
C LEU A 86 5.65 12.48 -9.64
N THR A 87 6.71 11.74 -9.99
CA THR A 87 8.07 12.29 -10.01
C THR A 87 8.24 13.36 -11.07
N ALA A 88 7.66 13.17 -12.25
CA ALA A 88 7.72 14.16 -13.32
C ALA A 88 6.96 15.45 -12.94
N THR A 89 5.92 15.33 -12.13
CA THR A 89 5.14 16.47 -11.61
C THR A 89 5.88 17.19 -10.49
N ALA A 90 6.42 16.44 -9.54
CA ALA A 90 7.08 16.94 -8.35
C ALA A 90 8.39 16.19 -8.13
N PRO A 91 9.50 16.63 -8.73
CA PRO A 91 10.78 15.98 -8.55
C PRO A 91 11.22 16.03 -7.08
N PRO A 92 12.05 15.08 -6.61
CA PRO A 92 12.58 15.10 -5.26
C PRO A 92 13.20 16.47 -4.94
N PRO A 93 12.89 17.07 -3.78
CA PRO A 93 13.36 18.41 -3.46
C PRO A 93 14.89 18.43 -3.37
N ALA A 94 15.51 19.28 -4.21
CA ALA A 94 16.94 19.47 -4.19
C ALA A 94 17.40 20.23 -2.93
N PRO A 95 18.68 20.12 -2.53
CA PRO A 95 19.26 21.01 -1.54
C PRO A 95 19.04 22.48 -1.96
N GLY A 96 18.37 23.26 -1.12
CA GLY A 96 18.08 24.67 -1.40
C GLY A 96 16.71 24.99 -2.02
N THR A 97 15.88 24.00 -2.37
CA THR A 97 14.49 24.23 -2.83
C THR A 97 13.69 25.02 -1.79
N SER A 98 13.05 26.10 -2.22
CA SER A 98 12.34 27.02 -1.32
C SER A 98 11.10 26.38 -0.69
N GLN A 99 10.69 26.86 0.49
CA GLN A 99 9.51 26.33 1.18
C GLN A 99 8.19 26.49 0.39
N PRO A 100 7.92 27.63 -0.27
CA PRO A 100 6.73 27.78 -1.12
C PRO A 100 6.72 26.81 -2.31
N GLU A 101 7.88 26.59 -2.93
CA GLU A 101 8.04 25.68 -4.07
C GLU A 101 7.78 24.22 -3.66
N ARG A 102 8.27 23.78 -2.49
CA ARG A 102 7.96 22.46 -1.94
C ARG A 102 6.46 22.26 -1.73
N SER A 103 5.76 23.27 -1.20
CA SER A 103 4.31 23.22 -1.02
C SER A 103 3.56 23.20 -2.36
N ALA A 104 4.04 23.97 -3.36
CA ALA A 104 3.47 23.96 -4.70
C ALA A 104 3.63 22.59 -5.37
N HIS A 105 4.82 21.98 -5.29
CA HIS A 105 5.09 20.63 -5.80
C HIS A 105 4.20 19.57 -5.14
N LEU A 106 4.05 19.61 -3.82
CA LEU A 106 3.15 18.68 -3.11
C LEU A 106 1.71 18.82 -3.63
N ASN A 107 1.18 20.04 -3.69
CA ASN A 107 -0.19 20.27 -4.15
C ASN A 107 -0.40 19.86 -5.61
N ALA A 108 0.55 20.18 -6.49
CA ALA A 108 0.54 19.78 -7.90
C ALA A 108 0.49 18.26 -8.04
N MET A 109 1.36 17.56 -7.32
CA MET A 109 1.45 16.11 -7.35
C MET A 109 0.16 15.43 -6.87
N LEU A 110 -0.42 15.89 -5.76
CA LEU A 110 -1.69 15.35 -5.25
C LEU A 110 -2.85 15.61 -6.22
N LEU A 111 -2.86 16.78 -6.86
CA LEU A 111 -3.87 17.11 -7.87
C LEU A 111 -3.71 16.26 -9.14
N VAL A 112 -2.48 16.04 -9.62
CA VAL A 112 -2.22 15.15 -10.76
C VAL A 112 -2.59 13.71 -10.43
N ALA A 113 -2.40 13.25 -9.20
CA ALA A 113 -2.86 11.94 -8.76
C ALA A 113 -4.39 11.81 -8.89
N GLU A 114 -5.16 12.83 -8.50
CA GLU A 114 -6.63 12.83 -8.70
C GLU A 114 -7.03 12.84 -10.17
N ILE A 115 -6.33 13.60 -11.00
CA ILE A 115 -6.57 13.61 -12.46
C ILE A 115 -6.28 12.22 -13.05
N ALA A 116 -5.19 11.58 -12.62
CA ALA A 116 -4.82 10.25 -13.09
C ALA A 116 -5.87 9.18 -12.73
N LYS A 117 -6.63 9.34 -11.64
CA LYS A 117 -7.67 8.39 -11.22
C LYS A 117 -8.93 8.39 -12.10
N ALA A 118 -9.10 9.35 -13.01
CA ALA A 118 -10.35 9.53 -13.76
C ALA A 118 -10.93 8.24 -14.41
N PRO A 119 -10.13 7.36 -15.04
CA PRO A 119 -10.66 6.11 -15.60
C PRO A 119 -11.25 5.16 -14.55
N TRP A 120 -10.60 5.06 -13.39
CA TRP A 120 -11.02 4.16 -12.31
C TRP A 120 -12.22 4.68 -11.53
N TYR A 121 -12.42 6.01 -11.50
CA TYR A 121 -13.69 6.59 -11.06
C TYR A 121 -14.84 6.22 -12.00
N ALA A 122 -14.59 6.21 -13.32
CA ALA A 122 -15.62 5.88 -14.30
C ALA A 122 -16.08 4.41 -14.22
N THR A 123 -15.21 3.51 -13.75
CA THR A 123 -15.50 2.08 -13.59
C THR A 123 -15.80 1.66 -12.16
N SER A 124 -15.81 2.59 -11.20
CA SER A 124 -15.93 2.29 -9.76
C SER A 124 -14.92 1.25 -9.26
N ASN A 125 -13.70 1.25 -9.80
CA ASN A 125 -12.66 0.35 -9.33
C ASN A 125 -12.01 0.87 -8.04
N HIS A 126 -12.70 0.65 -6.92
CA HIS A 126 -12.34 1.19 -5.62
C HIS A 126 -10.96 0.71 -5.10
N TYR A 127 -10.54 -0.52 -5.45
CA TYR A 127 -9.19 -0.98 -5.09
C TYR A 127 -8.11 -0.21 -5.84
N ALA A 128 -8.27 0.04 -7.14
CA ALA A 128 -7.31 0.84 -7.90
C ALA A 128 -7.25 2.28 -7.41
N LEU A 129 -8.40 2.88 -7.08
CA LEU A 129 -8.48 4.21 -6.46
C LEU A 129 -7.72 4.24 -5.13
N HIS A 130 -7.95 3.26 -4.26
CA HIS A 130 -7.18 3.07 -3.02
C HIS A 130 -5.67 3.00 -3.29
N ALA A 131 -5.25 2.15 -4.23
CA ALA A 131 -3.85 1.95 -4.56
C ALA A 131 -3.16 3.23 -5.05
N ILE A 132 -3.78 3.98 -5.98
CA ILE A 132 -3.24 5.25 -6.49
C ILE A 132 -3.12 6.26 -5.35
N THR A 133 -4.12 6.36 -4.47
CA THR A 133 -4.06 7.27 -3.31
C THR A 133 -2.92 6.91 -2.37
N VAL A 134 -2.75 5.63 -2.03
CA VAL A 134 -1.65 5.18 -1.17
C VAL A 134 -0.29 5.52 -1.79
N LEU A 135 -0.12 5.25 -3.09
CA LEU A 135 1.11 5.56 -3.81
C LEU A 135 1.41 7.07 -3.81
N ALA A 136 0.41 7.91 -4.08
CA ALA A 136 0.55 9.36 -4.10
C ALA A 136 0.81 9.95 -2.71
N ALA A 137 0.10 9.48 -1.68
CA ALA A 137 0.32 9.89 -0.29
C ALA A 137 1.75 9.56 0.17
N MET A 138 2.20 8.32 -0.11
CA MET A 138 3.57 7.90 0.20
C MET A 138 4.62 8.70 -0.55
N HIS A 139 4.40 8.96 -1.84
CA HIS A 139 5.28 9.83 -2.62
C HIS A 139 5.35 11.23 -1.98
N GLY A 140 4.22 11.74 -1.50
CA GLY A 140 4.08 13.05 -0.84
C GLY A 140 4.81 13.18 0.48
N LEU A 141 5.05 12.08 1.21
CA LEU A 141 5.78 12.11 2.48
C LEU A 141 7.20 12.69 2.35
N ARG A 142 7.81 12.63 1.16
CA ARG A 142 9.12 13.29 0.91
C ARG A 142 9.08 14.82 1.08
N PHE A 143 7.89 15.41 1.00
CA PHE A 143 7.65 16.85 1.21
C PHE A 143 7.05 17.14 2.59
N ALA A 144 6.88 16.14 3.46
CA ALA A 144 6.27 16.29 4.79
C ALA A 144 7.28 16.75 5.86
N ASP A 145 8.16 17.71 5.53
CA ASP A 145 9.16 18.30 6.43
C ASP A 145 8.60 19.43 7.31
N GLN A 146 7.37 19.87 7.07
CA GLN A 146 6.64 20.83 7.92
C GLN A 146 5.26 20.30 8.32
N PRO A 147 4.72 20.71 9.48
CA PRO A 147 3.41 20.27 9.95
C PRO A 147 2.29 20.46 8.93
N ALA A 148 2.22 21.62 8.26
CA ALA A 148 1.18 21.89 7.27
C ALA A 148 1.21 20.93 6.07
N ARG A 149 2.41 20.59 5.55
CA ARG A 149 2.56 19.62 4.46
C ARG A 149 2.29 18.20 4.92
N LYS A 150 2.70 17.85 6.15
CA LYS A 150 2.33 16.57 6.76
C LYS A 150 0.82 16.44 6.86
N THR A 151 0.11 17.46 7.36
CA THR A 151 -1.36 17.48 7.41
C THR A 151 -1.98 17.34 6.03
N ALA A 152 -1.44 18.00 4.99
CA ALA A 152 -1.94 17.82 3.63
C ALA A 152 -1.83 16.37 3.14
N VAL A 153 -0.70 15.69 3.40
CA VAL A 153 -0.52 14.27 3.07
C VAL A 153 -1.45 13.37 3.90
N VAL A 154 -1.63 13.65 5.19
CA VAL A 154 -2.54 12.90 6.07
C VAL A 154 -3.99 13.02 5.58
N ASN A 155 -4.44 14.23 5.26
CA ASN A 155 -5.78 14.48 4.73
C ASN A 155 -5.98 13.83 3.36
N TYR A 156 -4.94 13.78 2.53
CA TYR A 156 -5.02 13.08 1.26
C TYR A 156 -5.05 11.55 1.44
N ALA A 157 -4.28 11.03 2.41
CA ALA A 157 -4.27 9.61 2.74
C ALA A 157 -5.63 9.12 3.23
N SER A 158 -6.46 9.95 3.89
CA SER A 158 -7.81 9.54 4.30
C SER A 158 -8.70 9.16 3.13
N LEU A 159 -8.47 9.72 1.93
CA LEU A 159 -9.19 9.31 0.72
C LEU A 159 -8.93 7.83 0.37
N ALA A 160 -7.78 7.27 0.76
CA ALA A 160 -7.51 5.85 0.55
C ALA A 160 -8.39 4.98 1.44
N LEU A 161 -8.70 5.44 2.65
CA LEU A 161 -9.62 4.79 3.58
C LEU A 161 -11.05 4.91 3.06
N GLU A 162 -11.45 6.08 2.54
CA GLU A 162 -12.76 6.30 1.89
C GLU A 162 -12.98 5.31 0.72
N HIS A 163 -12.01 5.19 -0.19
CA HIS A 163 -12.07 4.18 -1.25
C HIS A 163 -12.13 2.74 -0.71
N GLY A 164 -11.49 2.49 0.43
CA GLY A 164 -11.59 1.19 1.10
C GLY A 164 -12.99 0.92 1.65
N HIS A 165 -13.64 1.92 2.24
CA HIS A 165 -15.03 1.84 2.69
C HIS A 165 -16.00 1.59 1.54
N ASP A 166 -15.81 2.29 0.42
CA ASP A 166 -16.62 2.09 -0.77
C ASP A 166 -16.47 0.64 -1.28
N LEU A 167 -15.23 0.14 -1.36
CA LEU A 167 -14.96 -1.25 -1.77
C LEU A 167 -15.65 -2.26 -0.86
N LEU A 168 -15.54 -2.11 0.47
CA LEU A 168 -16.18 -3.05 1.40
C LEU A 168 -17.70 -2.92 1.40
N SER A 169 -18.23 -1.72 1.21
CA SER A 169 -19.67 -1.47 1.10
C SER A 169 -20.24 -2.12 -0.14
N GLU A 170 -19.58 -1.98 -1.29
CA GLU A 170 -19.96 -2.65 -2.53
C GLU A 170 -19.86 -4.17 -2.39
N ALA A 171 -18.74 -4.68 -1.86
CA ALA A 171 -18.55 -6.11 -1.64
C ALA A 171 -19.63 -6.69 -0.72
N ARG A 172 -19.97 -5.99 0.37
CA ARG A 172 -21.02 -6.40 1.31
C ARG A 172 -22.40 -6.36 0.66
N ALA A 173 -22.71 -5.32 -0.12
CA ALA A 173 -23.98 -5.20 -0.85
C ALA A 173 -24.14 -6.32 -1.87
N ALA A 174 -23.04 -6.70 -2.53
CA ALA A 174 -22.97 -7.83 -3.44
C ALA A 174 -23.05 -9.19 -2.72
N ARG A 175 -22.89 -9.25 -1.40
CA ARG A 175 -22.73 -10.49 -0.61
C ARG A 175 -21.50 -11.29 -1.02
N PHE A 176 -20.42 -10.58 -1.34
CA PHE A 176 -19.12 -11.16 -1.59
C PHE A 176 -18.67 -12.01 -0.40
N ASP A 177 -18.24 -13.24 -0.68
CA ASP A 177 -17.64 -14.13 0.31
C ASP A 177 -16.29 -14.64 -0.24
N PRO A 178 -15.15 -14.25 0.35
CA PRO A 178 -13.83 -14.68 -0.11
C PRO A 178 -13.61 -16.20 -0.04
N ALA A 179 -14.42 -16.93 0.74
CA ALA A 179 -14.36 -18.39 0.79
C ALA A 179 -15.06 -19.07 -0.39
N THR A 180 -15.83 -18.31 -1.18
CA THR A 180 -16.61 -18.82 -2.31
C THR A 180 -16.02 -18.38 -3.65
N ILE A 181 -16.40 -19.11 -4.71
CA ILE A 181 -16.04 -18.76 -6.08
C ILE A 181 -16.89 -17.55 -6.50
N TRP A 182 -16.26 -16.39 -6.68
CA TRP A 182 -16.92 -15.13 -7.03
C TRP A 182 -16.55 -14.65 -8.44
N SER A 183 -17.48 -14.81 -9.39
CA SER A 183 -17.29 -14.42 -10.79
C SER A 183 -18.02 -13.12 -11.09
N GLU A 184 -17.37 -12.21 -11.82
CA GLU A 184 -18.06 -11.05 -12.39
C GLU A 184 -18.62 -11.37 -13.78
N GLN A 185 -17.91 -12.20 -14.55
CA GLN A 185 -18.32 -12.61 -15.90
C GLN A 185 -18.59 -14.11 -15.97
N ASP A 186 -17.57 -14.89 -16.31
CA ASP A 186 -17.66 -16.34 -16.45
C ASP A 186 -16.67 -17.07 -15.52
N THR A 187 -17.21 -18.02 -14.75
CA THR A 187 -16.48 -18.72 -13.70
C THR A 187 -15.25 -19.47 -14.21
N LEU A 188 -15.32 -20.05 -15.41
CA LEU A 188 -14.19 -20.81 -15.97
C LEU A 188 -13.11 -19.89 -16.49
N SER A 189 -13.49 -18.75 -17.08
CA SER A 189 -12.55 -17.74 -17.56
C SER A 189 -11.82 -16.98 -16.45
N GLU A 190 -12.44 -16.89 -15.27
CA GLU A 190 -11.93 -16.08 -14.15
C GLU A 190 -11.32 -16.90 -13.01
N PHE A 191 -11.34 -18.24 -13.09
CA PHE A 191 -11.01 -19.12 -11.96
C PHE A 191 -9.73 -18.74 -11.20
N ASP A 192 -8.65 -18.45 -11.94
CA ASP A 192 -7.37 -18.08 -11.34
C ASP A 192 -7.35 -16.64 -10.76
N ILE A 193 -8.16 -15.74 -11.33
CA ILE A 193 -8.26 -14.33 -10.94
C ILE A 193 -9.17 -14.14 -9.71
N MET A 194 -10.15 -15.02 -9.51
CA MET A 194 -11.12 -14.93 -8.41
C MET A 194 -10.46 -14.91 -7.02
N ARG A 195 -9.47 -15.78 -6.83
CA ARG A 195 -8.73 -15.85 -5.56
C ARG A 195 -7.90 -14.60 -5.33
N GLU A 196 -7.39 -14.00 -6.41
CA GLU A 196 -6.62 -12.77 -6.34
C GLU A 196 -7.52 -11.61 -5.95
N ARG A 197 -8.73 -11.51 -6.51
CA ARG A 197 -9.73 -10.52 -6.06
C ARG A 197 -10.02 -10.65 -4.56
N GLY A 198 -10.20 -11.88 -4.07
CA GLY A 198 -10.36 -12.13 -2.63
C GLY A 198 -9.19 -11.64 -1.80
N ARG A 199 -7.95 -11.85 -2.26
CA ARG A 199 -6.76 -11.30 -1.62
C ARG A 199 -6.80 -9.76 -1.57
N LEU A 200 -7.06 -9.10 -2.70
CA LEU A 200 -7.08 -7.64 -2.81
C LEU A 200 -8.12 -7.01 -1.85
N VAL A 201 -9.34 -7.56 -1.80
CA VAL A 201 -10.37 -7.12 -0.86
C VAL A 201 -9.93 -7.37 0.59
N GLY A 202 -9.30 -8.51 0.87
CA GLY A 202 -8.74 -8.82 2.18
C GLY A 202 -7.63 -7.86 2.63
N ASP A 203 -6.80 -7.38 1.72
CA ASP A 203 -5.73 -6.44 2.02
C ASP A 203 -6.28 -5.04 2.39
N VAL A 204 -7.33 -4.59 1.69
CA VAL A 204 -8.05 -3.35 2.03
C VAL A 204 -8.78 -3.49 3.37
N ALA A 205 -9.47 -4.61 3.59
CA ALA A 205 -10.13 -4.90 4.88
C ALA A 205 -9.13 -4.87 6.05
N ALA A 206 -7.95 -5.47 5.86
CA ALA A 206 -6.88 -5.42 6.86
C ALA A 206 -6.36 -4.01 7.08
N THR A 207 -6.21 -3.21 6.02
CA THR A 207 -5.77 -1.82 6.10
C THR A 207 -6.76 -0.97 6.92
N LEU A 208 -8.06 -1.09 6.66
CA LEU A 208 -9.10 -0.38 7.40
C LEU A 208 -9.10 -0.73 8.89
N LEU A 209 -8.95 -2.02 9.23
CA LEU A 209 -8.87 -2.48 10.62
C LEU A 209 -7.59 -2.03 11.32
N LEU A 210 -6.47 -1.95 10.59
CA LEU A 210 -5.20 -1.47 11.13
C LEU A 210 -5.21 0.04 11.38
N ALA A 211 -5.92 0.78 10.52
CA ALA A 211 -6.15 2.22 10.65
C ALA A 211 -7.27 2.58 11.66
N ASP A 212 -7.99 1.60 12.20
CA ASP A 212 -9.23 1.77 13.00
C ASP A 212 -10.25 2.69 12.31
N ALA A 213 -10.34 2.59 10.98
CA ALA A 213 -11.12 3.51 10.15
C ALA A 213 -12.56 3.06 9.90
N THR A 214 -12.95 1.84 10.29
CA THR A 214 -14.30 1.29 10.05
C THR A 214 -15.40 2.20 10.59
N THR A 215 -16.37 2.54 9.74
CA THR A 215 -17.39 3.56 10.02
C THR A 215 -18.46 3.09 11.01
N ASP A 216 -18.81 1.79 10.97
CA ASP A 216 -19.79 1.19 11.86
C ASP A 216 -19.40 -0.24 12.30
N SER A 217 -20.11 -0.76 13.31
CA SER A 217 -19.85 -2.09 13.88
C SER A 217 -20.11 -3.24 12.91
N GLY A 218 -21.05 -3.07 11.98
CA GLY A 218 -21.37 -4.02 10.93
C GLY A 218 -20.28 -4.07 9.86
N GLU A 219 -19.76 -2.93 9.42
CA GLU A 219 -18.61 -2.86 8.53
C GLU A 219 -17.37 -3.48 9.18
N ARG A 220 -17.10 -3.14 10.45
CA ARG A 220 -15.99 -3.75 11.21
C ARG A 220 -16.11 -5.27 11.31
N THR A 221 -17.32 -5.78 11.55
CA THR A 221 -17.59 -7.22 11.61
C THR A 221 -17.36 -7.89 10.26
N TYR A 222 -17.82 -7.25 9.17
CA TYR A 222 -17.63 -7.76 7.82
C TYR A 222 -16.15 -7.74 7.41
N ALA A 223 -15.44 -6.65 7.65
CA ALA A 223 -13.99 -6.55 7.42
C ALA A 223 -13.24 -7.65 8.17
N ALA A 224 -13.58 -7.89 9.45
CA ALA A 224 -12.95 -8.94 10.25
C ALA A 224 -13.22 -10.35 9.69
N ASP A 225 -14.42 -10.61 9.17
CA ASP A 225 -14.75 -11.88 8.51
C ASP A 225 -13.97 -12.08 7.20
N VAL A 226 -13.89 -11.04 6.38
CA VAL A 226 -13.11 -11.04 5.13
C VAL A 226 -11.63 -11.31 5.42
N VAL A 227 -11.04 -10.62 6.40
CA VAL A 227 -9.64 -10.85 6.78
C VAL A 227 -9.45 -12.27 7.30
N ARG A 228 -10.35 -12.79 8.14
CA ARG A 228 -10.26 -14.17 8.64
C ARG A 228 -10.22 -15.19 7.50
N LYS A 229 -11.18 -15.11 6.58
CA LYS A 229 -11.29 -16.06 5.46
C LYS A 229 -10.11 -15.98 4.51
N THR A 230 -9.68 -14.77 4.16
CA THR A 230 -8.54 -14.57 3.26
C THR A 230 -7.20 -14.90 3.92
N PHE A 231 -7.11 -14.79 5.25
CA PHE A 231 -5.95 -15.22 6.02
C PHE A 231 -5.89 -16.75 6.12
N GLU A 232 -6.99 -17.42 6.48
CA GLU A 232 -7.10 -18.90 6.62
C GLU A 232 -6.74 -19.66 5.33
N ALA A 233 -7.10 -19.12 4.17
CA ALA A 233 -6.76 -19.67 2.87
C ALA A 233 -5.95 -18.66 2.02
N PRO A 234 -4.67 -18.42 2.36
CA PRO A 234 -3.91 -17.36 1.72
C PRO A 234 -3.53 -17.74 0.29
N MET A 235 -3.83 -16.86 -0.66
CA MET A 235 -3.31 -16.97 -2.02
C MET A 235 -1.87 -16.44 -2.06
N MET A 236 -0.93 -17.36 -2.29
CA MET A 236 0.51 -17.09 -2.36
C MET A 236 1.03 -17.48 -3.74
N TRP A 237 0.79 -16.65 -4.75
CA TRP A 237 1.29 -16.89 -6.10
C TRP A 237 2.77 -16.53 -6.26
N GLY A 238 3.30 -15.64 -5.42
CA GLY A 238 4.72 -15.28 -5.41
C GLY A 238 5.13 -14.54 -4.13
N PHE A 239 6.39 -14.14 -4.04
CA PHE A 239 6.87 -13.35 -2.90
C PHE A 239 6.22 -11.97 -2.82
N ALA A 240 5.69 -11.45 -3.94
CA ALA A 240 4.92 -10.20 -3.97
C ALA A 240 3.68 -10.22 -3.04
N CYS A 241 3.09 -11.38 -2.76
CA CYS A 241 1.95 -11.51 -1.84
C CYS A 241 2.34 -11.47 -0.36
N VAL A 242 3.61 -11.68 -0.02
CA VAL A 242 4.04 -11.89 1.38
C VAL A 242 3.82 -10.65 2.24
N PRO A 243 4.17 -9.42 1.82
CA PRO A 243 3.87 -8.24 2.62
C PRO A 243 2.38 -8.05 2.87
N ALA A 244 1.54 -8.26 1.85
CA ALA A 244 0.09 -8.24 1.97
C ALA A 244 -0.44 -9.29 2.97
N PHE A 245 0.11 -10.51 2.95
CA PHE A 245 -0.20 -11.54 3.95
C PHE A 245 0.22 -11.13 5.37
N ILE A 246 1.40 -10.53 5.56
CA ILE A 246 1.87 -10.03 6.86
C ILE A 246 0.90 -8.97 7.42
N ILE A 247 0.38 -8.10 6.56
CA ILE A 247 -0.59 -7.06 6.95
C ILE A 247 -1.90 -7.68 7.40
N ARG A 248 -2.42 -8.67 6.66
CA ARG A 248 -3.60 -9.45 7.06
C ARG A 248 -3.37 -10.19 8.38
N TRP A 249 -2.16 -10.69 8.62
CA TRP A 249 -1.80 -11.28 9.91
C TRP A 249 -1.80 -10.26 11.06
N TRP A 250 -1.25 -9.05 10.86
CA TRP A 250 -1.35 -7.99 11.88
C TRP A 250 -2.79 -7.63 12.21
N ALA A 251 -3.66 -7.55 11.20
CA ALA A 251 -5.09 -7.34 11.40
C ALA A 251 -5.72 -8.53 12.14
N MET A 252 -5.41 -9.77 11.76
CA MET A 252 -5.92 -10.97 12.45
C MET A 252 -5.50 -11.04 13.91
N ALA A 253 -4.28 -10.64 14.26
CA ALA A 253 -3.83 -10.60 15.65
C ALA A 253 -4.63 -9.59 16.51
N ARG A 254 -5.29 -8.59 15.88
CA ARG A 254 -6.22 -7.68 16.58
C ARG A 254 -7.64 -8.23 16.70
N ILE A 255 -8.04 -9.13 15.79
CA ILE A 255 -9.36 -9.75 15.77
C ILE A 255 -9.41 -10.98 16.68
N ASP A 256 -8.38 -11.81 16.63
CA ASP A 256 -8.27 -13.09 17.31
C ASP A 256 -7.12 -13.07 18.31
N ALA A 257 -7.47 -13.05 19.60
CA ALA A 257 -6.51 -13.05 20.71
C ALA A 257 -5.93 -14.44 21.03
N THR A 258 -6.32 -15.49 20.30
CA THR A 258 -5.76 -16.83 20.48
C THR A 258 -4.37 -16.95 19.85
N GLN A 259 -3.74 -18.11 20.02
CA GLN A 259 -2.46 -18.43 19.37
C GLN A 259 -2.61 -18.79 17.87
N GLN A 260 -3.84 -18.90 17.36
CA GLN A 260 -4.09 -19.42 16.02
C GLN A 260 -3.44 -18.56 14.90
N PRO A 261 -3.52 -17.21 14.93
CA PRO A 261 -2.86 -16.38 13.91
C PRO A 261 -1.36 -16.62 13.83
N ASP A 262 -0.67 -16.73 14.98
CA ASP A 262 0.77 -16.99 15.04
C ASP A 262 1.14 -18.39 14.54
N ARG A 263 0.32 -19.42 14.84
CA ARG A 263 0.53 -20.78 14.31
C ARG A 263 0.47 -20.78 12.80
N GLN A 264 -0.56 -20.16 12.25
CA GLN A 264 -0.76 -20.12 10.82
C GLN A 264 0.32 -19.29 10.12
N PHE A 265 0.73 -18.17 10.71
CA PHE A 265 1.84 -17.37 10.22
C PHE A 265 3.15 -18.19 10.12
N ALA A 266 3.44 -18.99 11.15
CA ALA A 266 4.59 -19.89 11.14
C ALA A 266 4.45 -21.05 10.12
N GLN A 267 3.24 -21.57 9.91
CA GLN A 267 2.97 -22.57 8.88
C GLN A 267 3.19 -22.01 7.47
N VAL A 268 2.78 -20.77 7.20
CA VAL A 268 3.03 -20.10 5.91
C VAL A 268 4.52 -19.86 5.70
N LEU A 269 5.27 -19.43 6.73
CA LEU A 269 6.74 -19.35 6.64
C LEU A 269 7.37 -20.70 6.28
N GLY A 270 6.96 -21.78 6.97
CA GLY A 270 7.41 -23.13 6.64
C GLY A 270 7.09 -23.49 5.18
N ALA A 271 5.88 -23.18 4.72
CA ALA A 271 5.46 -23.48 3.37
C ALA A 271 6.25 -22.72 2.30
N ILE A 272 6.59 -21.44 2.55
CA ILE A 272 7.44 -20.61 1.70
C ILE A 272 8.86 -21.21 1.61
N ILE A 273 9.44 -21.63 2.74
CA ILE A 273 10.76 -22.24 2.78
C ILE A 273 10.77 -23.55 2.00
N ASP A 274 9.76 -24.41 2.21
CA ASP A 274 9.64 -25.69 1.50
C ASP A 274 9.52 -25.49 -0.01
N ALA A 275 8.70 -24.52 -0.45
CA ALA A 275 8.55 -24.15 -1.86
C ALA A 275 9.89 -23.68 -2.46
N SER A 276 10.63 -22.85 -1.73
CA SER A 276 11.94 -22.34 -2.17
C SER A 276 13.00 -23.44 -2.27
N LEU A 277 12.89 -24.49 -1.46
CA LEU A 277 13.77 -25.66 -1.49
C LEU A 277 13.34 -26.72 -2.52
N GLY A 278 12.22 -26.53 -3.22
CA GLY A 278 11.65 -27.54 -4.12
C GLY A 278 11.17 -28.79 -3.37
N GLN A 279 10.84 -28.67 -2.08
CA GLN A 279 10.36 -29.77 -1.26
C GLN A 279 8.83 -29.92 -1.41
N ALA A 280 8.33 -31.12 -1.12
CA ALA A 280 6.91 -31.45 -1.20
C ALA A 280 6.26 -31.19 -2.58
N GLY A 281 7.04 -31.27 -3.67
CA GLY A 281 6.55 -31.08 -5.04
C GLY A 281 6.11 -29.64 -5.35
N ARG A 282 6.54 -28.66 -4.55
CA ARG A 282 6.20 -27.25 -4.74
C ARG A 282 7.19 -26.55 -5.66
N SER A 283 6.67 -25.75 -6.59
CA SER A 283 7.47 -24.85 -7.40
C SER A 283 8.03 -23.69 -6.56
N PRO A 284 9.23 -23.18 -6.88
CA PRO A 284 9.76 -22.00 -6.23
C PRO A 284 8.87 -20.78 -6.50
N LEU A 285 8.78 -19.88 -5.52
CA LEU A 285 7.98 -18.66 -5.63
C LEU A 285 8.77 -17.57 -6.38
N PRO A 286 8.19 -16.91 -7.39
CA PRO A 286 8.82 -15.78 -8.06
C PRO A 286 9.12 -14.63 -7.10
N GLY A 287 10.18 -13.87 -7.41
CA GLY A 287 10.60 -12.72 -6.61
C GLY A 287 9.53 -11.62 -6.50
N PRO A 288 9.71 -10.64 -5.58
CA PRO A 288 8.70 -9.61 -5.28
C PRO A 288 8.55 -8.51 -6.35
N TYR A 289 9.12 -8.71 -7.53
CA TYR A 289 9.19 -7.72 -8.61
C TYR A 289 8.16 -7.94 -9.71
N TYR A 290 7.48 -9.10 -9.69
CA TYR A 290 6.54 -9.55 -10.70
C TYR A 290 5.10 -9.36 -10.25
N GLY A 291 4.23 -8.94 -11.18
CA GLY A 291 2.80 -8.83 -10.93
C GLY A 291 2.09 -10.18 -11.02
N PHE A 292 0.82 -10.19 -10.61
CA PHE A 292 0.00 -11.42 -10.66
C PHE A 292 -0.06 -12.03 -12.06
N LEU A 293 -0.28 -11.20 -13.10
CA LEU A 293 -0.40 -11.67 -14.48
C LEU A 293 0.91 -12.29 -15.01
N ASP A 294 2.06 -11.71 -14.66
CA ASP A 294 3.38 -12.25 -15.04
C ASP A 294 3.58 -13.63 -14.41
N VAL A 295 3.27 -13.75 -13.12
CA VAL A 295 3.43 -14.99 -12.37
C VAL A 295 2.43 -16.05 -12.82
N TRP A 296 1.18 -15.66 -13.10
CA TRP A 296 0.18 -16.57 -13.65
C TRP A 296 0.57 -17.11 -15.02
N ALA A 297 1.07 -16.24 -15.90
CA ALA A 297 1.59 -16.66 -17.21
C ALA A 297 2.78 -17.61 -17.08
N TRP A 298 3.72 -17.30 -16.18
CA TRP A 298 4.87 -18.15 -15.88
C TRP A 298 4.47 -19.52 -15.32
N MET A 299 3.56 -19.57 -14.34
CA MET A 299 3.05 -20.83 -13.76
C MET A 299 2.30 -21.67 -14.78
N SER A 300 1.72 -21.04 -15.80
CA SER A 300 0.98 -21.69 -16.89
C SER A 300 1.83 -21.99 -18.12
N ASP A 301 3.14 -21.69 -18.09
CA ASP A 301 4.07 -21.76 -19.24
C ASP A 301 3.55 -21.02 -20.50
N ILE A 302 2.83 -19.91 -20.29
CA ILE A 302 2.34 -19.03 -21.34
C ILE A 302 3.42 -17.97 -21.61
N ARG A 303 4.07 -18.08 -22.77
CA ARG A 303 5.10 -17.13 -23.22
C ARG A 303 4.51 -16.07 -24.13
N TYR A 304 4.78 -14.80 -23.84
CA TYR A 304 4.38 -13.70 -24.71
C TYR A 304 5.42 -13.49 -25.80
N VAL A 305 5.03 -12.85 -26.90
CA VAL A 305 5.97 -12.45 -27.96
C VAL A 305 6.74 -11.22 -27.46
N GLY A 306 7.83 -11.43 -26.71
CA GLY A 306 8.59 -10.36 -26.07
C GLY A 306 9.68 -10.82 -25.11
N ASP A 307 10.26 -9.85 -24.39
CA ASP A 307 11.30 -10.05 -23.36
C ASP A 307 10.62 -10.44 -22.04
N ASP A 308 10.42 -11.75 -21.81
CA ASP A 308 9.72 -12.28 -20.63
C ASP A 308 10.71 -12.51 -19.47
N ALA A 309 11.15 -11.42 -18.82
CA ALA A 309 12.19 -11.44 -17.78
C ALA A 309 11.95 -12.49 -16.66
N ILE A 310 10.69 -12.78 -16.32
CA ILE A 310 10.33 -13.79 -15.31
C ILE A 310 10.78 -15.21 -15.69
N PHE A 311 10.84 -15.55 -16.98
CA PHE A 311 11.28 -16.86 -17.46
C PHE A 311 12.80 -16.99 -17.53
N GLU A 312 13.52 -15.88 -17.48
CA GLU A 312 15.00 -15.85 -17.46
C GLU A 312 15.55 -15.88 -16.03
N ASP A 313 14.73 -15.52 -15.05
CA ASP A 313 15.10 -15.50 -13.64
C ASP A 313 15.15 -16.89 -12.99
N ASN A 314 16.03 -17.04 -11.99
CA ASN A 314 16.12 -18.25 -11.18
C ASN A 314 15.68 -18.02 -9.73
N PHE A 315 14.50 -18.55 -9.40
CA PHE A 315 13.88 -18.46 -8.07
C PHE A 315 14.30 -19.57 -7.10
N SER A 316 15.02 -20.59 -7.57
CA SER A 316 15.36 -21.76 -6.76
C SER A 316 16.29 -21.40 -5.60
N ARG A 317 15.99 -21.93 -4.40
CA ARG A 317 16.76 -21.74 -3.16
C ARG A 317 16.93 -20.28 -2.72
N ARG A 318 16.05 -19.38 -3.18
CA ARG A 318 16.00 -17.99 -2.74
C ARG A 318 14.72 -17.75 -1.96
N VAL A 319 14.83 -17.05 -0.83
CA VAL A 319 13.70 -16.68 0.02
C VAL A 319 13.70 -15.18 0.24
N TRP A 320 12.57 -14.54 -0.02
CA TRP A 320 12.34 -13.15 0.34
C TRP A 320 11.49 -13.06 1.60
N PHE A 321 11.69 -12.02 2.40
CA PHE A 321 10.94 -11.73 3.64
C PHE A 321 11.02 -12.79 4.76
N GLY A 322 11.59 -13.96 4.49
CA GLY A 322 11.71 -15.05 5.47
C GLY A 322 12.40 -14.62 6.77
N ARG A 323 13.43 -13.79 6.66
CA ARG A 323 14.12 -13.19 7.81
C ARG A 323 13.18 -12.36 8.69
N ALA A 324 12.39 -11.47 8.09
CA ALA A 324 11.41 -10.68 8.82
C ALA A 324 10.35 -11.57 9.49
N MET A 325 9.80 -12.54 8.76
CA MET A 325 8.80 -13.46 9.32
C MET A 325 9.34 -14.29 10.49
N LEU A 326 10.57 -14.82 10.39
CA LEU A 326 11.19 -15.56 11.50
C LEU A 326 11.43 -14.67 12.71
N GLN A 327 11.91 -13.44 12.50
CA GLN A 327 12.11 -12.46 13.57
C GLN A 327 10.79 -12.07 14.25
N MET A 328 9.71 -11.89 13.48
CA MET A 328 8.37 -11.64 14.02
C MET A 328 7.84 -12.78 14.90
N ILE A 329 8.07 -14.04 14.50
CA ILE A 329 7.77 -15.24 15.32
C ILE A 329 8.63 -15.22 16.59
N ALA A 330 9.91 -14.91 16.45
CA ALA A 330 10.85 -14.88 17.56
C ALA A 330 10.47 -13.83 18.62
N LYS A 331 10.07 -12.61 18.21
CA LYS A 331 9.57 -11.52 19.09
C LYS A 331 8.37 -11.89 19.94
N ARG A 332 7.60 -12.90 19.53
CA ARG A 332 6.43 -13.42 20.24
C ARG A 332 6.77 -14.60 21.16
N ASN A 333 8.05 -14.91 21.32
CA ASN A 333 8.56 -16.00 22.17
C ASN A 333 8.17 -17.41 21.69
N TRP A 334 8.00 -17.61 20.38
CA TRP A 334 7.70 -18.92 19.77
C TRP A 334 8.96 -19.78 19.55
N LYS A 335 9.76 -19.95 20.61
CA LYS A 335 11.09 -20.57 20.54
C LYS A 335 11.11 -21.98 19.93
N GLN A 336 10.16 -22.83 20.32
CA GLN A 336 10.11 -24.21 19.80
C GLN A 336 9.79 -24.23 18.30
N THR A 337 8.89 -23.36 17.86
CA THR A 337 8.53 -23.23 16.44
C THR A 337 9.70 -22.70 15.62
N SER A 338 10.38 -21.64 16.09
CA SER A 338 11.61 -21.15 15.44
C SER A 338 12.69 -22.24 15.37
N LYS A 339 12.87 -23.02 16.44
CA LYS A 339 13.81 -24.15 16.47
C LYS A 339 13.44 -25.23 15.45
N GLY A 340 12.16 -25.57 15.33
CA GLY A 340 11.68 -26.55 14.36
C GLY A 340 11.90 -26.11 12.91
N LEU A 341 11.68 -24.82 12.61
CA LEU A 341 11.89 -24.24 11.28
C LEU A 341 13.37 -24.05 10.93
N TRP A 342 14.24 -23.87 11.93
CA TRP A 342 15.64 -23.42 11.73
C TRP A 342 16.41 -24.24 10.69
N SER A 343 16.28 -25.57 10.74
CA SER A 343 17.05 -26.47 9.88
C SER A 343 16.70 -26.33 8.39
N SER A 344 15.45 -26.00 8.06
CA SER A 344 15.04 -25.71 6.68
C SER A 344 15.27 -24.23 6.35
N TYR A 345 15.00 -23.34 7.31
CA TYR A 345 15.19 -21.89 7.17
C TYR A 345 16.64 -21.51 6.82
N SER A 346 17.65 -22.20 7.35
CA SER A 346 19.06 -21.87 7.11
C SER A 346 19.62 -22.34 5.77
N LYS A 347 18.90 -23.18 5.03
CA LYS A 347 19.34 -23.75 3.74
C LYS A 347 19.24 -22.81 2.54
N PRO A 348 18.14 -22.07 2.33
CA PRO A 348 18.04 -21.12 1.22
C PRO A 348 18.85 -19.84 1.50
N ILE A 349 19.15 -19.11 0.43
CA ILE A 349 19.70 -17.76 0.50
C ILE A 349 18.53 -16.81 0.78
N HIS A 350 18.64 -16.01 1.83
CA HIS A 350 17.65 -14.97 2.12
C HIS A 350 18.05 -13.69 1.41
N GLU A 351 17.13 -13.13 0.63
CA GLU A 351 17.37 -11.96 -0.20
C GLU A 351 16.59 -10.76 0.30
N GLU A 352 17.27 -9.62 0.28
CA GLU A 352 16.67 -8.33 0.54
C GLU A 352 17.21 -7.31 -0.47
N PRO A 353 16.41 -6.30 -0.85
CA PRO A 353 16.91 -5.22 -1.67
C PRO A 353 17.84 -4.32 -0.85
N ASP A 354 18.95 -3.90 -1.46
CA ASP A 354 19.88 -2.91 -0.91
C ASP A 354 19.48 -1.51 -1.40
N LEU A 355 18.47 -0.92 -0.77
CA LEU A 355 17.89 0.36 -1.18
C LEU A 355 18.13 1.42 -0.09
N PRO A 356 18.59 2.63 -0.45
CA PRO A 356 18.76 3.70 0.51
C PRO A 356 17.40 4.19 1.02
N ALA A 357 17.35 4.59 2.29
CA ALA A 357 16.13 5.10 2.94
C ALA A 357 15.49 6.28 2.16
N SER A 358 16.30 7.11 1.50
CA SER A 358 15.83 8.24 0.69
C SER A 358 14.98 7.83 -0.52
N GLN A 359 15.07 6.59 -0.97
CA GLN A 359 14.30 6.05 -2.10
C GLN A 359 13.06 5.27 -1.64
N PHE A 360 12.81 5.12 -0.33
CA PHE A 360 11.71 4.29 0.17
C PHE A 360 10.34 4.70 -0.38
N ASN A 361 10.09 6.02 -0.48
CA ASN A 361 8.82 6.60 -0.94
C ASN A 361 8.65 6.61 -2.47
N ASP A 362 9.48 5.89 -3.22
CA ASP A 362 9.43 5.82 -4.68
C ASP A 362 9.13 4.39 -5.13
N ALA A 363 8.05 4.18 -5.89
CA ALA A 363 7.68 2.86 -6.40
C ALA A 363 8.46 2.48 -7.69
N ARG A 364 9.55 3.19 -8.01
CA ARG A 364 10.45 2.83 -9.11
C ARG A 364 11.72 2.18 -8.57
N LEU A 365 12.22 1.23 -9.35
CA LEU A 365 13.59 0.72 -9.20
C LEU A 365 14.42 1.35 -10.32
N VAL A 366 15.46 2.10 -9.96
CA VAL A 366 16.37 2.68 -10.96
C VAL A 366 17.11 1.53 -11.64
N ARG A 367 16.93 1.38 -12.95
CA ARG A 367 17.55 0.32 -13.76
C ARG A 367 19.07 0.32 -13.56
N GLY A 368 19.65 -0.85 -13.29
CA GLY A 368 21.10 -1.02 -13.07
C GLY A 368 21.62 -0.61 -11.68
N GLN A 369 20.75 -0.18 -10.76
CA GLN A 369 21.13 0.17 -9.38
C GLN A 369 20.63 -0.84 -8.33
N GLY A 370 19.91 -1.89 -8.73
CA GLY A 370 19.42 -2.92 -7.83
C GLY A 370 20.55 -3.81 -7.32
N ARG A 371 21.12 -3.48 -6.16
CA ARG A 371 21.94 -4.41 -5.39
C ARG A 371 21.03 -5.24 -4.48
N LEU A 372 21.40 -6.50 -4.29
CA LEU A 372 20.75 -7.39 -3.34
C LEU A 372 21.70 -7.65 -2.18
N ARG A 373 21.16 -7.65 -0.96
CA ARG A 373 21.81 -8.19 0.22
C ARG A 373 21.40 -9.66 0.31
N SER A 374 22.38 -10.54 0.34
CA SER A 374 22.16 -11.98 0.50
C SER A 374 22.64 -12.41 1.89
N PHE A 375 21.77 -13.10 2.61
CA PHE A 375 22.05 -13.61 3.95
C PHE A 375 22.01 -15.13 3.94
N THR A 376 23.06 -15.74 4.48
CA THR A 376 23.14 -17.18 4.73
C THR A 376 23.29 -17.39 6.23
N PHE A 377 22.54 -18.35 6.78
CA PHE A 377 22.52 -18.59 8.21
C PHE A 377 23.16 -19.95 8.52
N GLN A 378 23.93 -20.02 9.61
CA GLN A 378 24.47 -21.28 10.11
C GLN A 378 23.81 -21.61 11.46
N ARG A 379 24.57 -21.48 12.55
CA ARG A 379 24.07 -21.55 13.91
C ARG A 379 23.85 -20.12 14.42
N LYS A 380 22.80 -19.96 15.22
CA LYS A 380 22.48 -18.70 15.89
C LYS A 380 21.89 -19.01 17.26
N GLU A 381 22.34 -18.29 18.27
CA GLU A 381 21.79 -18.43 19.61
C GLU A 381 20.47 -17.65 19.72
N TRP A 382 19.56 -18.12 20.59
CA TRP A 382 18.23 -17.50 20.72
C TRP A 382 18.30 -16.01 21.07
N VAL A 383 19.23 -15.64 21.95
CA VAL A 383 19.44 -14.25 22.38
C VAL A 383 19.85 -13.36 21.20
N GLU A 384 20.67 -13.85 20.29
CA GLU A 384 21.08 -13.12 19.07
C GLU A 384 19.89 -12.92 18.13
N LEU A 385 19.06 -13.96 17.97
CA LEU A 385 17.85 -13.86 17.15
C LEU A 385 16.86 -12.84 17.72
N ILE A 386 16.66 -12.82 19.05
CA ILE A 386 15.82 -11.82 19.70
C ILE A 386 16.43 -10.42 19.54
N ALA A 387 17.73 -10.25 19.78
CA ALA A 387 18.40 -8.96 19.69
C ALA A 387 18.23 -8.34 18.30
N GLU A 388 18.41 -9.12 17.23
CA GLU A 388 18.15 -8.64 15.87
C GLU A 388 16.68 -8.36 15.59
N ALA A 389 15.77 -9.12 16.20
CA ALA A 389 14.34 -8.95 15.95
C ALA A 389 13.78 -7.69 16.65
N VAL A 390 14.34 -7.31 17.80
CA VAL A 390 13.95 -6.07 18.50
C VAL A 390 14.70 -4.82 17.99
N ASP A 391 15.74 -5.00 17.17
CA ASP A 391 16.48 -3.89 16.57
C ASP A 391 15.67 -3.24 15.44
N GLU A 392 15.30 -1.98 15.65
CA GLU A 392 14.54 -1.17 14.69
C GLU A 392 15.43 -0.20 13.90
N HIS A 393 16.75 -0.27 14.03
CA HIS A 393 17.65 0.74 13.49
C HIS A 393 17.50 0.93 11.97
N GLU A 394 17.37 -0.16 11.20
CA GLU A 394 17.18 -0.10 9.75
C GLU A 394 15.85 0.57 9.33
N GLY A 395 14.82 0.55 10.19
CA GLY A 395 13.52 1.16 9.94
C GLY A 395 13.34 2.55 10.58
N ALA A 396 14.31 3.02 11.37
CA ALA A 396 14.18 4.23 12.19
C ALA A 396 13.88 5.52 11.38
N PHE A 397 14.23 5.54 10.09
CA PHE A 397 13.90 6.67 9.19
C PHE A 397 12.38 6.88 9.01
N LEU A 398 11.55 5.89 9.32
CA LEU A 398 10.09 5.97 9.28
C LEU A 398 9.47 6.58 10.54
N GLN A 399 10.26 6.75 11.61
CA GLN A 399 9.76 7.27 12.89
C GLN A 399 9.03 8.62 12.82
N PRO A 400 9.39 9.58 11.94
CA PRO A 400 8.62 10.81 11.74
C PRO A 400 7.18 10.60 11.24
N HIS A 401 6.87 9.42 10.72
CA HIS A 401 5.59 9.03 10.12
C HIS A 401 4.93 7.87 10.89
N ALA A 402 5.26 7.69 12.19
CA ALA A 402 4.72 6.62 13.02
C ALA A 402 3.18 6.62 13.13
N ASP A 403 2.57 7.81 13.08
CA ASP A 403 1.12 8.03 13.02
C ASP A 403 0.47 7.53 11.72
N LEU A 404 1.28 7.25 10.69
CA LEU A 404 0.86 6.75 9.38
C LEU A 404 1.36 5.31 9.14
N ALA A 405 1.59 4.52 10.20
CA ALA A 405 2.04 3.14 10.08
C ALA A 405 1.10 2.28 9.21
N TRP A 406 -0.21 2.52 9.26
CA TRP A 406 -1.19 1.83 8.40
C TRP A 406 -0.99 2.16 6.91
N LEU A 407 -0.61 3.40 6.58
CA LEU A 407 -0.36 3.83 5.20
C LEU A 407 0.92 3.18 4.66
N ILE A 408 1.97 3.13 5.49
CA ILE A 408 3.23 2.46 5.15
C ILE A 408 3.00 0.96 4.98
N ALA A 409 2.16 0.33 5.80
CA ALA A 409 1.72 -1.05 5.62
C ALA A 409 1.03 -1.24 4.26
N ALA A 410 -0.02 -0.45 3.96
CA ALA A 410 -0.70 -0.52 2.67
C ALA A 410 0.26 -0.34 1.49
N TYR A 411 1.22 0.59 1.62
CA TYR A 411 2.23 0.83 0.60
C TYR A 411 3.12 -0.37 0.32
N VAL A 412 3.63 -1.04 1.35
CA VAL A 412 4.47 -2.22 1.14
C VAL A 412 3.67 -3.42 0.64
N ALA A 413 2.34 -3.43 0.79
CA ALA A 413 1.46 -4.40 0.12
C ALA A 413 1.42 -4.18 -1.41
N LEU A 414 1.41 -2.90 -1.83
CA LEU A 414 1.36 -2.49 -3.23
C LEU A 414 2.75 -2.51 -3.90
N VAL A 415 3.80 -2.30 -3.11
CA VAL A 415 5.20 -2.24 -3.57
C VAL A 415 6.05 -3.22 -2.74
N PRO A 416 5.92 -4.54 -2.97
CA PRO A 416 6.43 -5.57 -2.06
C PRO A 416 7.93 -5.52 -1.80
N TYR A 417 8.71 -5.16 -2.82
CA TYR A 417 10.16 -5.02 -2.68
C TYR A 417 10.60 -3.83 -1.80
N ARG A 418 9.69 -2.98 -1.32
CA ARG A 418 9.97 -1.98 -0.28
C ARG A 418 9.83 -2.56 1.14
N ALA A 419 9.30 -3.78 1.27
CA ALA A 419 9.09 -4.45 2.55
C ALA A 419 10.35 -5.18 3.07
N TRP A 420 11.54 -4.57 3.02
CA TRP A 420 12.73 -5.23 3.58
C TRP A 420 12.65 -5.39 5.10
N THR A 421 13.50 -6.23 5.69
CA THR A 421 13.37 -6.65 7.08
C THR A 421 13.26 -5.48 8.06
N GLY A 422 14.14 -4.47 7.96
CA GLY A 422 14.05 -3.28 8.81
C GLY A 422 12.69 -2.57 8.79
N VAL A 423 12.08 -2.41 7.61
CA VAL A 423 10.75 -1.77 7.45
C VAL A 423 9.66 -2.63 8.09
N LEU A 424 9.67 -3.92 7.81
CA LEU A 424 8.68 -4.86 8.34
C LEU A 424 8.77 -4.99 9.87
N MET A 425 9.99 -5.00 10.43
CA MET A 425 10.19 -5.07 11.88
C MET A 425 9.73 -3.79 12.59
N TRP A 426 9.98 -2.62 12.00
CA TRP A 426 9.46 -1.34 12.49
C TRP A 426 7.92 -1.30 12.45
N LEU A 427 7.31 -1.76 11.36
CA LEU A 427 5.85 -1.85 11.24
C LEU A 427 5.26 -2.81 12.28
N ASP A 428 5.86 -3.99 12.47
CA ASP A 428 5.40 -4.99 13.44
C ASP A 428 5.34 -4.43 14.87
N HIS A 429 6.32 -3.60 15.25
CA HIS A 429 6.37 -2.96 16.56
C HIS A 429 5.31 -1.86 16.75
N ARG A 430 4.82 -1.23 15.67
CA ARG A 430 3.79 -0.19 15.72
C ARG A 430 2.38 -0.75 15.57
N LEU A 431 2.21 -1.81 14.79
CA LEU A 431 0.90 -2.33 14.42
C LEU A 431 0.44 -3.48 15.32
N ASN A 432 1.35 -4.12 16.07
CA ASN A 432 1.02 -5.28 16.89
C ASN A 432 1.77 -5.28 18.24
N ALA A 433 1.22 -6.00 19.22
CA ALA A 433 1.87 -6.23 20.50
C ALA A 433 2.86 -7.40 20.40
N THR A 434 3.99 -7.30 21.12
CA THR A 434 5.01 -8.37 21.13
C THR A 434 5.51 -8.65 22.54
N TRP A 435 6.04 -9.85 22.76
CA TRP A 435 6.49 -10.31 24.08
C TRP A 435 7.72 -9.54 24.58
N TYR A 436 8.68 -9.29 23.69
CA TYR A 436 9.96 -8.65 24.03
C TYR A 436 9.97 -7.12 23.83
N ALA A 437 8.86 -6.54 23.36
CA ALA A 437 8.63 -5.11 23.34
C ALA A 437 7.15 -4.82 23.69
N PRO A 438 6.77 -4.97 24.97
CA PRO A 438 5.40 -4.72 25.41
C PRO A 438 5.10 -3.21 25.36
N GLY A 439 4.46 -2.77 24.27
CA GLY A 439 3.71 -1.51 24.22
C GLY A 439 4.20 -0.47 23.20
N ARG A 440 3.35 -0.24 22.18
CA ARG A 440 2.74 1.04 21.76
C ARG A 440 1.73 0.69 20.67
N VAL A 441 0.60 0.07 21.03
CA VAL A 441 -0.53 0.03 20.10
C VAL A 441 -1.00 1.47 20.00
N ALA A 442 -0.78 2.12 18.86
CA ALA A 442 -1.39 3.41 18.60
C ALA A 442 -2.91 3.19 18.62
N SER A 443 -3.55 3.77 19.64
CA SER A 443 -4.99 3.92 19.73
C SER A 443 -5.48 4.94 18.72
#